data_AF-K0WIJ9-F1
#
_entry.id   AF-K0WIJ9-F1
#
_cell.length_a   1.000
_cell.length_b   1.000
_cell.length_c   1.000
_cell.angle_alpha   90.00
_cell.angle_beta   90.00
_cell.angle_gamma   90.00
#
_symmetry.space_group_name_H-M   'P 1'
#
loop_
_entity.id
_entity.type
_entity.pdbx_description
1 polymer ?
#
loop_
_entity_poly.entity_id
_entity_poly.type
_entity_poly.pdbx_seq_one_letter_code
_entity_poly.pdbx_strand_id
1 'polypeptide(L)'
;MSTIAFSNEKSPSQTLGYAAGTITVLIWSTWFLATRHSAATSLGPVDIGLIRFGIPALVLSPVWLRIGLLPKGLPLHLLAIMVAGCGAIFFLVTTLAIHSTPAASSGILLGGSMPLATALIGILLFRERPDVTRIAGLAAIVGGVLILLGRSLADASLPW
;
A
#
# COMPACT_ATOMS: atom_id res chain seq x y z
N MET A 1 24.61 30.83 -9.16
CA MET A 1 24.76 29.54 -8.44
C MET A 1 23.97 29.65 -7.15
N SER A 2 22.75 29.11 -7.11
CA SER A 2 21.87 29.20 -5.93
C SER A 2 21.96 27.91 -5.13
N THR A 3 22.70 27.96 -4.03
CA THR A 3 22.81 26.87 -3.07
C THR A 3 21.47 26.68 -2.37
N ILE A 4 20.79 25.57 -2.62
CA ILE A 4 19.61 25.16 -1.84
C ILE A 4 20.13 24.73 -0.46
N ALA A 5 20.00 25.61 0.52
CA ALA A 5 20.24 25.27 1.92
C ALA A 5 19.09 24.38 2.39
N PHE A 6 19.34 23.09 2.57
CA PHE A 6 18.43 22.22 3.30
C PHE A 6 18.37 22.72 4.74
N SER A 7 17.26 23.35 5.11
CA SER A 7 16.97 23.68 6.50
C SER A 7 16.98 22.40 7.33
N ASN A 8 17.81 22.39 8.36
CA ASN A 8 17.86 21.32 9.36
C ASN A 8 16.58 21.40 10.20
N GLU A 9 15.48 20.86 9.68
CA GLU A 9 14.26 20.69 10.45
C GLU A 9 14.54 19.72 11.60
N LYS A 10 14.13 20.09 12.82
CA LYS A 10 14.25 19.23 14.01
C LYS A 10 13.76 17.83 13.64
N SER A 11 14.62 16.82 13.83
CA SER A 11 14.21 15.42 13.75
C SER A 11 12.92 15.29 14.57
N PRO A 12 11.79 14.85 13.97
CA PRO A 12 10.57 14.64 14.72
C PRO A 12 10.89 13.75 15.91
N SER A 13 10.30 14.07 17.07
CA SER A 13 10.47 13.29 18.29
C SER A 13 10.23 11.81 17.98
N GLN A 14 11.13 10.92 18.43
CA GLN A 14 11.00 9.48 18.19
C GLN A 14 9.62 8.97 18.65
N THR A 15 9.09 9.55 19.72
CA THR A 15 7.72 9.28 20.21
C THR A 15 6.64 9.63 19.19
N LEU A 16 6.79 10.76 18.48
CA LEU A 16 5.85 11.14 17.42
C LEU A 16 5.95 10.18 16.23
N GLY A 17 7.15 9.70 15.90
CA GLY A 17 7.36 8.67 14.89
C GLY A 17 6.66 7.35 15.23
N TYR A 18 6.84 6.85 16.47
CA TYR A 18 6.16 5.64 16.92
C TYR A 18 4.62 5.81 16.99
N ALA A 19 4.14 6.97 17.44
CA ALA A 19 2.71 7.27 17.47
C ALA A 19 2.11 7.29 16.05
N ALA A 20 2.75 7.99 15.11
CA ALA A 20 2.33 8.05 13.72
C ALA A 20 2.34 6.67 13.04
N GLY A 21 3.37 5.86 13.31
CA GLY A 21 3.45 4.47 12.82
C GLY A 21 2.32 3.61 13.37
N THR A 22 2.02 3.71 14.67
CA THR A 22 0.92 2.97 15.30
C THR A 22 -0.44 3.35 14.72
N ILE A 23 -0.69 4.66 14.55
CA ILE A 23 -1.92 5.17 13.92
C ILE A 23 -2.05 4.64 12.50
N THR A 24 -0.95 4.63 11.74
CA THR A 24 -0.93 4.10 10.37
C THR A 24 -1.28 2.62 10.34
N VAL A 25 -0.70 1.81 11.24
CA VAL A 25 -1.02 0.38 11.36
C VAL A 25 -2.50 0.16 11.71
N LEU A 26 -3.07 0.97 12.61
CA LEU A 26 -4.49 0.89 12.96
C LEU A 26 -5.40 1.24 11.77
N ILE A 27 -5.06 2.30 11.03
CA ILE A 27 -5.81 2.71 9.82
C ILE A 27 -5.78 1.58 8.78
N TRP A 28 -4.60 1.01 8.51
CA TRP A 28 -4.45 -0.07 7.55
C TRP A 28 -5.16 -1.35 7.99
N SER A 29 -5.04 -1.73 9.27
CA SER A 29 -5.72 -2.92 9.81
C SER A 29 -7.24 -2.77 9.78
N THR A 30 -7.75 -1.59 10.16
CA THR A 30 -9.18 -1.25 10.06
C THR A 30 -9.65 -1.34 8.61
N TRP A 31 -8.83 -0.89 7.66
CA TRP A 31 -9.16 -0.99 6.24
C TRP A 31 -9.35 -2.44 5.77
N PHE A 32 -8.42 -3.35 6.08
CA PHE A 32 -8.58 -4.77 5.72
C PHE A 32 -9.84 -5.39 6.33
N LEU A 33 -10.11 -5.07 7.60
CA LEU A 33 -11.28 -5.58 8.31
C LEU A 33 -12.57 -5.03 7.70
N ALA A 34 -12.62 -3.72 7.40
CA ALA A 34 -13.75 -3.06 6.76
C ALA A 34 -14.01 -3.59 5.35
N THR A 35 -12.97 -3.78 4.52
CA THR A 35 -13.12 -4.33 3.16
C THR A 35 -13.65 -5.76 3.19
N ARG A 36 -13.24 -6.59 4.16
CA ARG A 36 -13.82 -7.93 4.32
C ARG A 36 -15.24 -7.90 4.88
N HIS A 37 -15.54 -6.99 5.80
CA HIS A 37 -16.91 -6.84 6.29
C HIS A 37 -17.85 -6.37 5.17
N SER A 38 -17.38 -5.48 4.29
CA SER A 38 -18.12 -5.08 3.09
C SER A 38 -18.26 -6.21 2.07
N ALA A 39 -17.33 -7.18 2.04
CA ALA A 39 -17.50 -8.41 1.25
C ALA A 39 -18.67 -9.29 1.72
N ALA A 40 -19.11 -9.14 2.97
CA ALA A 40 -20.23 -9.87 3.55
C ALA A 40 -21.58 -9.13 3.46
N THR A 41 -21.59 -7.88 2.97
CA THR A 41 -22.80 -7.09 2.70
C THR A 41 -23.05 -7.01 1.19
N SER A 42 -24.26 -6.67 0.74
CA SER A 42 -24.63 -6.55 -0.69
C SER A 42 -23.94 -5.40 -1.45
N LEU A 43 -22.88 -4.81 -0.90
CA LEU A 43 -22.13 -3.73 -1.53
C LEU A 43 -21.02 -4.36 -2.38
N GLY A 44 -21.07 -4.13 -3.69
CA GLY A 44 -20.07 -4.67 -4.61
C GLY A 44 -18.69 -4.03 -4.38
N PRO A 45 -17.59 -4.68 -4.82
CA PRO A 45 -16.24 -4.09 -4.83
C PRO A 45 -16.17 -2.72 -5.50
N VAL A 46 -17.04 -2.49 -6.50
CA VAL A 46 -17.16 -1.24 -7.24
C VAL A 46 -17.74 -0.13 -6.36
N ASP A 47 -18.74 -0.42 -5.54
CA ASP A 47 -19.40 0.57 -4.66
C ASP A 47 -18.42 1.08 -3.59
N ILE A 48 -17.64 0.17 -3.01
CA ILE A 48 -16.59 0.49 -2.04
C ILE A 48 -15.50 1.34 -2.72
N GLY A 49 -15.10 0.99 -3.94
CA GLY A 49 -14.17 1.78 -4.74
C GLY A 49 -14.69 3.19 -5.01
N LEU A 50 -15.98 3.32 -5.35
CA LEU A 50 -16.64 4.60 -5.58
C LEU A 50 -16.68 5.47 -4.32
N ILE A 51 -16.93 4.90 -3.14
CA ILE A 51 -16.88 5.64 -1.89
C ILE A 51 -15.43 6.07 -1.60
N ARG A 52 -14.47 5.17 -1.78
CA ARG A 52 -13.06 5.40 -1.43
C ARG A 52 -12.38 6.43 -2.33
N PHE A 53 -12.69 6.44 -3.62
CA PHE A 53 -12.09 7.38 -4.58
C PHE A 53 -13.02 8.52 -4.97
N GLY A 54 -14.32 8.27 -5.05
CA GLY A 54 -15.32 9.26 -5.46
C GLY A 54 -15.58 10.32 -4.41
N ILE A 55 -15.66 9.99 -3.11
CA ILE A 55 -15.84 11.02 -2.07
C ILE A 55 -14.61 11.95 -2.01
N PRO A 56 -13.35 11.47 -1.94
CA PRO A 56 -12.20 12.34 -2.01
C PRO A 56 -12.13 13.13 -3.32
N ALA A 57 -12.49 12.53 -4.47
CA ALA A 57 -12.52 13.23 -5.74
C ALA A 57 -13.55 14.37 -5.75
N LEU A 58 -14.74 14.18 -5.18
CA LEU A 58 -15.76 15.23 -5.05
C LEU A 58 -15.30 16.35 -4.10
N VAL A 59 -14.72 16.00 -2.95
CA VAL A 59 -14.23 16.98 -1.97
C VAL A 59 -13.04 17.78 -2.52
N LEU A 60 -12.14 17.12 -3.26
CA LEU A 60 -11.01 17.79 -3.90
C LEU A 60 -11.38 18.42 -5.26
N SER A 61 -12.55 18.14 -5.83
CA SER A 61 -12.96 18.70 -7.13
C SER A 61 -12.84 20.23 -7.23
N PRO A 62 -13.24 21.06 -6.24
CA PRO A 62 -13.09 22.52 -6.34
C PRO A 62 -11.62 22.97 -6.33
N VAL A 63 -10.72 22.19 -5.72
CA VAL A 63 -9.27 22.48 -5.70
C VAL A 63 -8.63 21.98 -6.99
N TRP A 64 -9.02 20.79 -7.45
CA TRP A 64 -8.52 20.16 -8.67
C TRP A 64 -8.91 20.94 -9.94
N LEU A 65 -10.14 21.46 -10.00
CA LEU A 65 -10.60 22.31 -11.09
C LEU A 65 -9.90 23.69 -11.11
N ARG A 66 -9.45 24.20 -9.95
CA ARG A 66 -8.70 25.46 -9.86
C ARG A 66 -7.22 25.33 -10.26
N ILE A 67 -6.61 24.18 -10.02
CA ILE A 67 -5.18 23.92 -10.31
C ILE A 67 -4.99 23.40 -11.75
N GLY A 68 -6.04 22.79 -12.32
CA GLY A 68 -6.04 22.19 -13.66
C GLY A 68 -5.98 20.66 -13.59
N LEU A 69 -6.67 19.98 -14.52
CA LEU A 69 -6.84 18.51 -14.49
C LEU A 69 -5.51 17.75 -14.61
N LEU A 70 -4.52 18.32 -15.29
CA LEU A 70 -3.19 17.73 -15.42
C LEU A 70 -2.14 18.59 -14.70
N PRO A 71 -1.24 17.99 -13.91
CA PRO A 71 -0.10 18.70 -13.35
C PRO A 71 0.73 19.30 -14.48
N LYS A 72 0.88 20.64 -14.50
CA LYS A 72 1.67 21.33 -15.53
C LYS A 72 3.14 20.92 -15.39
N GLY A 73 3.70 20.31 -16.44
CA GLY A 73 5.10 19.88 -16.49
C GLY A 73 5.37 18.42 -16.14
N LEU A 74 4.35 17.61 -15.82
CA LEU A 74 4.52 16.18 -15.59
C LEU A 74 4.30 15.39 -16.88
N PRO A 75 5.24 14.54 -17.31
CA PRO A 75 5.06 13.73 -18.50
C PRO A 75 3.94 12.69 -18.28
N LEU A 76 3.03 12.58 -19.25
CA LEU A 76 1.81 11.76 -19.16
C LEU A 76 2.07 10.27 -18.83
N HIS A 77 3.22 9.72 -19.22
CA HIS A 77 3.57 8.33 -18.90
C HIS A 77 3.81 8.11 -17.40
N LEU A 78 4.45 9.06 -16.70
CA LEU A 78 4.63 9.01 -15.24
C LEU A 78 3.28 9.16 -14.54
N LEU A 79 2.42 10.05 -15.02
CA LEU A 79 1.07 10.20 -14.50
C LEU A 79 0.27 8.90 -14.66
N ALA A 80 0.35 8.26 -15.82
CA ALA A 80 -0.32 6.99 -16.07
C ALA A 80 0.19 5.87 -15.14
N ILE A 81 1.51 5.77 -14.92
CA ILE A 81 2.10 4.80 -13.98
C ILE A 81 1.63 5.08 -12.55
N MET A 82 1.58 6.33 -12.12
CA MET A 82 1.10 6.71 -10.78
C MET A 82 -0.38 6.37 -10.58
N VAL A 83 -1.23 6.70 -11.56
CA VAL A 83 -2.67 6.44 -11.51
C VAL A 83 -2.95 4.94 -11.59
N ALA A 84 -2.25 4.19 -12.44
CA ALA A 84 -2.39 2.75 -12.54
C ALA A 84 -1.85 2.02 -11.30
N GLY A 85 -0.70 2.46 -10.78
CA GLY A 85 0.00 1.80 -9.67
C GLY A 85 -0.60 2.06 -8.29
N CYS A 86 -1.18 3.24 -8.06
CA CYS A 86 -1.75 3.63 -6.76
C CYS A 86 -3.29 3.76 -6.76
N GLY A 87 -3.89 3.87 -7.95
CA GLY A 87 -5.32 4.17 -8.11
C GLY A 87 -6.21 2.93 -8.26
N ALA A 88 -7.16 3.03 -9.20
CA ALA A 88 -8.28 2.10 -9.32
C ALA A 88 -7.85 0.65 -9.62
N ILE A 89 -6.81 0.44 -10.44
CA ILE A 89 -6.34 -0.91 -10.80
C ILE A 89 -5.78 -1.63 -9.58
N PHE A 90 -4.92 -0.96 -8.80
CA PHE A 90 -4.40 -1.51 -7.55
C PHE A 90 -5.54 -1.86 -6.60
N PHE A 91 -6.49 -0.95 -6.40
CA PHE A 91 -7.63 -1.21 -5.52
C PHE A 91 -8.50 -2.38 -6.00
N LEU A 92 -8.75 -2.49 -7.30
CA LEU A 92 -9.59 -3.55 -7.87
C LEU A 92 -8.91 -4.92 -7.73
N VAL A 93 -7.62 -5.01 -8.08
CA VAL A 93 -6.82 -6.24 -7.93
C VAL A 93 -6.71 -6.65 -6.46
N THR A 94 -6.46 -5.71 -5.56
CA THR A 94 -6.35 -6.01 -4.12
C THR A 94 -7.67 -6.42 -3.50
N THR A 95 -8.78 -5.77 -3.88
CA THR A 95 -10.11 -6.14 -3.41
C THR A 95 -10.46 -7.56 -3.88
N LEU A 96 -10.24 -7.89 -5.16
CA LEU A 96 -10.41 -9.26 -5.66
C LEU A 96 -9.56 -10.28 -4.87
N ALA A 97 -8.28 -9.97 -4.63
CA ALA A 97 -7.38 -10.85 -3.88
C ALA A 97 -7.83 -11.07 -2.41
N ILE A 98 -8.31 -10.01 -1.75
CA ILE A 98 -8.83 -10.07 -0.37
C ILE A 98 -10.13 -10.87 -0.29
N HIS A 99 -10.98 -10.82 -1.32
CA HIS A 99 -12.19 -11.63 -1.41
C HIS A 99 -11.87 -13.13 -1.60
N SER A 100 -10.81 -13.46 -2.34
CA SER A 100 -10.43 -14.84 -2.64
C SER A 100 -9.58 -15.54 -1.56
N THR A 101 -9.09 -14.81 -0.55
CA THR A 101 -8.09 -15.32 0.41
C THR A 101 -8.47 -14.99 1.87
N PRO A 102 -8.15 -15.82 2.88
CA PRO A 102 -8.36 -15.49 4.29
C PRO A 102 -7.76 -14.13 4.68
N ALA A 103 -8.49 -13.33 5.48
CA ALA A 103 -8.14 -11.94 5.82
C ALA A 103 -6.74 -11.79 6.45
N ALA A 104 -6.38 -12.74 7.32
CA ALA A 104 -5.09 -12.78 7.98
C ALA A 104 -3.94 -12.91 6.96
N SER A 105 -4.12 -13.77 5.96
CA SER A 105 -3.14 -13.99 4.90
C SER A 105 -3.06 -12.81 3.94
N SER A 106 -4.19 -12.22 3.57
CA SER A 106 -4.25 -11.06 2.67
C SER A 106 -3.57 -9.82 3.26
N GLY A 107 -3.74 -9.56 4.56
CA GLY A 107 -3.08 -8.43 5.23
C GLY A 107 -1.57 -8.57 5.30
N ILE A 108 -1.07 -9.77 5.65
CA ILE A 108 0.36 -10.06 5.75
C ILE A 108 1.01 -10.06 4.36
N LEU A 109 0.37 -10.68 3.37
CA LEU A 109 0.89 -10.71 2.00
C LEU A 109 0.87 -9.33 1.37
N LEU A 110 -0.22 -8.57 1.47
CA LEU A 110 -0.29 -7.25 0.84
C LEU A 110 0.64 -6.25 1.55
N GLY A 111 0.66 -6.22 2.88
CA GLY A 111 1.54 -5.32 3.63
C GLY A 111 3.02 -5.71 3.54
N GLY A 112 3.33 -7.01 3.63
CA GLY A 112 4.70 -7.53 3.61
C GLY A 112 5.31 -7.59 2.21
N SER A 113 4.53 -7.83 1.17
CA SER A 113 5.05 -7.87 -0.21
C SER A 113 5.37 -6.49 -0.77
N MET A 114 4.77 -5.41 -0.24
CA MET A 114 5.01 -4.04 -0.72
C MET A 114 6.47 -3.61 -0.57
N PRO A 115 7.11 -3.71 0.62
CA PRO A 115 8.55 -3.45 0.75
C PRO A 115 9.41 -4.32 -0.16
N LEU A 116 8.98 -5.57 -0.42
CA LEU A 116 9.71 -6.51 -1.26
C LEU A 116 9.63 -6.14 -2.75
N ALA A 117 8.44 -5.78 -3.23
CA ALA A 117 8.23 -5.23 -4.56
C ALA A 117 8.97 -3.89 -4.74
N THR A 118 8.90 -2.99 -3.76
CA THR A 118 9.64 -1.72 -3.79
C THR A 118 11.14 -1.95 -3.84
N ALA A 119 11.68 -2.87 -3.02
CA ALA A 119 13.10 -3.20 -3.06
C ALA A 119 13.51 -3.82 -4.40
N LEU A 120 12.69 -4.73 -4.95
CA LEU A 120 12.94 -5.36 -6.25
C LEU A 120 12.94 -4.34 -7.40
N ILE A 121 11.96 -3.42 -7.40
CA ILE A 121 11.90 -2.33 -8.38
C ILE A 121 13.12 -1.40 -8.22
N GLY A 122 13.50 -1.06 -6.99
CA GLY A 122 14.70 -0.28 -6.69
C GLY A 122 15.98 -0.92 -7.25
N ILE A 123 16.14 -2.23 -7.06
CA ILE A 123 17.29 -2.98 -7.56
C ILE A 123 17.25 -3.11 -9.09
N LEU A 124 16.10 -3.42 -9.68
CA LEU A 124 15.99 -3.71 -11.12
C LEU A 124 16.01 -2.45 -11.98
N LEU A 125 15.26 -1.41 -11.59
CA LEU A 125 15.09 -0.18 -12.36
C LEU A 125 16.16 0.86 -12.04
N PHE A 126 16.49 1.03 -10.76
CA PHE A 126 17.44 2.05 -10.29
C PHE A 126 18.83 1.51 -9.97
N ARG A 127 19.03 0.19 -10.06
CA ARG A 127 20.32 -0.49 -9.76
C ARG A 127 20.84 -0.18 -8.37
N GLU A 128 19.94 0.04 -7.42
CA GLU A 128 20.29 0.27 -6.02
C GLU A 128 20.99 -0.95 -5.42
N ARG A 129 22.01 -0.71 -4.58
CA ARG A 129 22.64 -1.74 -3.77
C ARG A 129 22.02 -1.69 -2.36
N PRO A 130 21.14 -2.64 -1.99
CA PRO A 130 20.51 -2.62 -0.68
C PRO A 130 21.54 -2.84 0.43
N ASP A 131 21.42 -2.07 1.51
CA ASP A 131 22.24 -2.23 2.71
C ASP A 131 21.97 -3.57 3.41
N VAL A 132 22.95 -4.07 4.19
CA VAL A 132 22.86 -5.34 4.93
C VAL A 132 21.63 -5.35 5.84
N THR A 133 21.31 -4.23 6.47
CA THR A 133 20.11 -4.08 7.33
C THR A 133 18.82 -4.24 6.53
N ARG A 134 18.78 -3.71 5.31
CA ARG A 134 17.63 -3.80 4.40
C ARG A 134 17.44 -5.23 3.90
N ILE A 135 18.54 -5.93 3.60
CA ILE A 135 18.53 -7.35 3.21
C ILE A 135 18.03 -8.22 4.37
N ALA A 136 18.49 -7.98 5.60
CA ALA A 136 18.04 -8.70 6.77
C ALA A 136 16.54 -8.52 7.02
N GLY A 137 16.03 -7.28 6.92
CA GLY A 137 14.60 -7.00 7.01
C GLY A 137 13.79 -7.69 5.91
N LEU A 138 14.31 -7.70 4.67
CA LEU A 138 13.67 -8.37 3.54
C LEU A 138 13.60 -9.89 3.73
N ALA A 139 14.69 -10.50 4.21
CA ALA A 139 14.75 -11.92 4.53
C ALA A 139 13.77 -12.30 5.65
N ALA A 140 13.63 -11.45 6.68
CA ALA A 140 12.64 -11.65 7.74
C ALA A 140 11.20 -11.61 7.22
N ILE A 141 10.89 -10.69 6.29
CA ILE A 141 9.58 -10.63 5.63
C ILE A 141 9.31 -11.93 4.86
N VAL A 142 10.26 -12.38 4.03
CA VAL A 142 10.13 -13.63 3.26
C VAL A 142 9.93 -14.82 4.20
N GLY A 143 10.71 -14.90 5.28
CA GLY A 143 10.56 -15.95 6.30
C GLY A 143 9.17 -15.96 6.93
N GLY A 144 8.64 -14.78 7.29
CA GLY A 144 7.29 -14.65 7.83
C GLY A 144 6.21 -15.12 6.86
N VAL A 145 6.33 -14.76 5.57
CA VAL A 145 5.41 -15.22 4.51
C VAL A 145 5.47 -16.73 4.33
N LEU A 146 6.67 -17.33 4.32
CA LEU A 146 6.83 -18.78 4.17
C LEU A 146 6.24 -19.56 5.36
N ILE A 147 6.43 -19.08 6.59
CA ILE A 147 5.82 -19.69 7.79
C ILE A 147 4.30 -19.65 7.70
N LEU A 148 3.74 -18.52 7.29
CA LEU A 148 2.31 -18.36 7.12
C LEU A 148 1.74 -19.28 6.02
N LEU A 149 2.43 -19.36 4.89
CA LEU A 149 2.06 -20.26 3.79
C LEU A 149 2.11 -21.72 4.24
N GLY A 150 3.15 -22.11 4.98
CA GLY A 150 3.28 -23.45 5.55
C GLY A 150 2.11 -23.80 6.48
N ARG A 151 1.70 -22.87 7.35
CA ARG A 151 0.51 -23.07 8.20
C ARG A 151 -0.78 -23.16 7.39
N SER A 152 -0.96 -22.27 6.41
CA SER A 152 -2.16 -22.28 5.55
C SER A 152 -2.29 -23.57 4.73
N LEU A 153 -1.18 -24.15 4.28
CA LEU A 153 -1.18 -25.44 3.57
C LEU A 153 -1.38 -26.62 4.52
N ALA A 154 -0.83 -26.56 5.73
CA ALA A 154 -1.05 -27.58 6.77
C ALA A 154 -2.53 -27.61 7.20
N ASP A 155 -3.16 -26.46 7.39
CA ASP A 155 -4.59 -26.35 7.71
C ASP A 155 -5.47 -26.84 6.55
N ALA A 156 -5.07 -26.59 5.29
CA ALA A 156 -5.77 -27.12 4.11
C ALA A 156 -5.64 -28.65 3.94
N SER A 157 -4.65 -29.27 4.59
CA SER A 157 -4.39 -30.70 4.51
C SER A 157 -5.08 -31.53 5.60
N LEU A 158 -5.86 -30.91 6.49
CA LEU A 158 -6.66 -31.60 7.49
C LEU A 158 -8.12 -31.68 7.03
N PRO A 159 -8.58 -32.83 6.51
CA PRO A 159 -9.98 -33.05 6.21
C PRO A 159 -10.69 -33.47 7.51
N TRP A 160 -11.29 -32.51 8.18
CA TRP A 160 -12.48 -32.75 9.00
C TRP A 160 -13.35 -31.49 9.03
#